data_AF-A0A7C1VXZ0-F1
#
_entry.id   AF-A0A7C1VXZ0-F1
#
_cell.length_a   1.000
_cell.length_b   1.000
_cell.length_c   1.000
_cell.angle_alpha   90.00
_cell.angle_beta   90.00
_cell.angle_gamma   90.00
#
_symmetry.space_group_name_H-M   'P 1'
#
loop_
_entity.id
_entity.type
_entity.pdbx_description
1 polymer ?
#
loop_
_entity_poly.entity_id
_entity_poly.type
_entity_poly.pdbx_seq_one_letter_code
_entity_poly.pdbx_strand_id
1 'polypeptide(L)' 'MTNRLKISLLISILIVFILGFFVHPEHEPHHFWHKIPFFEGIFGFIGCIVLIIFSKGLGHLFLEREEDYYD' A
#
# COMPACT_ATOMS: atom_id res chain seq x y z
N MET A 1 19.78 -20.15 1.70
CA MET A 1 18.77 -20.48 0.67
C MET A 1 17.62 -19.44 0.63
N THR A 2 17.93 -18.13 0.77
CA THR A 2 16.93 -17.06 0.88
C THR A 2 17.21 -15.91 -0.09
N ASN A 3 18.48 -15.67 -0.45
CA ASN A 3 18.86 -14.53 -1.29
C ASN A 3 18.34 -14.62 -2.73
N ARG A 4 18.23 -15.81 -3.32
CA ARG A 4 17.73 -15.98 -4.70
C ARG A 4 16.26 -15.55 -4.83
N LEU A 5 15.44 -15.87 -3.84
CA LEU A 5 14.04 -15.46 -3.76
C LEU A 5 13.92 -13.94 -3.53
N LYS A 6 14.71 -13.38 -2.61
CA LYS A 6 14.74 -11.93 -2.35
C LYS A 6 15.15 -11.14 -3.60
N ILE A 7 16.17 -11.62 -4.31
CA ILE A 7 16.64 -11.00 -5.55
C ILE A 7 15.56 -11.10 -6.64
N SER A 8 14.92 -12.27 -6.79
CA SER A 8 13.81 -12.43 -7.75
C SER A 8 12.66 -11.46 -7.48
N LEU A 9 12.27 -11.30 -6.20
CA LEU A 9 11.22 -10.38 -5.79
C LEU A 9 11.62 -8.90 -5.97
N LEU A 10 12.88 -8.55 -5.69
CA LEU A 10 13.38 -7.20 -5.95
C LEU A 10 13.43 -6.89 -7.45
N ILE A 11 13.81 -7.87 -8.28
CA ILE A 11 13.82 -7.75 -9.73
C ILE A 11 12.39 -7.57 -10.26
N SER A 12 11.40 -8.33 -9.76
CA SER A 12 10.01 -8.17 -10.22
C SER A 12 9.44 -6.80 -9.86
N ILE A 13 9.72 -6.29 -8.65
CA ILE A 13 9.36 -4.92 -8.24
C ILE A 13 10.02 -3.88 -9.15
N LEU A 14 11.31 -4.04 -9.44
CA LEU A 14 12.04 -3.12 -10.30
C LEU A 14 11.47 -3.11 -11.73
N ILE A 15 11.13 -4.27 -12.28
CA ILE A 15 10.51 -4.40 -13.61
C ILE A 15 9.16 -3.69 -13.64
N VAL A 16 8.29 -3.91 -12.65
CA VAL A 16 6.98 -3.23 -12.56
C VAL A 16 7.16 -1.71 -12.46
N PHE A 17 8.16 -1.26 -11.70
CA PHE A 17 8.46 0.16 -11.56
C PHE A 17 8.88 0.80 -12.89
N ILE A 18 9.77 0.13 -13.64
CA ILE A 18 10.20 0.57 -14.97
C ILE A 18 9.01 0.59 -15.94
N LEU A 19 8.20 -0.48 -15.98
CA LEU A 19 7.02 -0.55 -16.84
C LEU A 19 6.01 0.56 -16.52
N GLY A 20 5.80 0.89 -15.24
CA GLY A 20 4.92 1.98 -14.82
C GLY A 20 5.38 3.38 -15.25
N PHE A 21 6.67 3.55 -15.57
CA PHE A 21 7.20 4.80 -16.12
C PHE A 21 7.10 4.85 -17.66
N PHE A 22 7.19 3.70 -18.33
CA PHE A 22 7.14 3.62 -19.79
C PHE A 22 5.71 3.53 -20.33
N VAL A 23 4.82 2.81 -19.64
CA VAL A 23 3.41 2.67 -20.01
C VAL A 23 2.69 3.94 -19.58
N HIS A 24 2.67 4.92 -20.48
CA HIS A 24 1.79 6.08 -20.34
C HIS A 24 0.38 5.64 -20.70
N PRO A 25 -0.64 5.88 -19.86
CA PRO A 25 -2.01 5.65 -20.25
C PRO A 25 -2.32 6.60 -21.42
N GLU A 26 -2.49 6.04 -22.62
CA GLU A 26 -2.88 6.77 -23.84
C GLU A 26 -4.31 7.33 -23.77
N HIS A 27 -5.02 7.08 -22.68
CA HIS A 27 -6.40 7.52 -22.48
C HIS A 27 -6.36 8.95 -21.92
N GLU A 28 -6.99 9.88 -22.62
CA GLU A 28 -7.07 11.28 -22.24
C GLU A 28 -7.37 11.41 -20.73
N PRO A 29 -6.54 12.12 -19.96
CA PRO A 29 -6.69 12.17 -18.52
C PRO A 29 -7.96 12.95 -18.17
N HIS A 30 -9.07 12.24 -18.01
CA HIS A 30 -10.33 12.79 -17.47
C HIS A 30 -10.12 13.40 -16.07
N HIS A 31 -9.08 12.96 -15.36
CA HIS A 31 -8.70 13.48 -14.05
C HIS A 31 -7.18 13.71 -13.95
N PHE A 32 -6.81 14.82 -13.29
CA PHE A 32 -5.41 15.27 -13.14
C PHE A 32 -4.47 14.21 -12.51
N TRP A 33 -5.01 13.32 -11.67
CA TRP A 33 -4.26 12.28 -10.96
C TRP A 33 -3.69 11.19 -11.88
N HIS A 34 -4.29 10.95 -13.05
CA HIS A 34 -3.79 9.99 -14.05
C HIS A 34 -2.50 10.45 -14.74
N LYS A 35 -2.13 11.74 -14.60
CA LYS A 35 -0.86 12.28 -15.09
C LYS A 35 0.33 11.86 -14.21
N ILE A 36 0.06 11.43 -12.98
CA ILE A 36 1.09 11.04 -12.02
C ILE A 36 1.41 9.56 -12.28
N PRO A 37 2.61 9.22 -12.76
CA PRO A 37 2.99 7.82 -12.90
C PRO A 37 2.98 7.16 -11.52
N PHE A 38 2.52 5.91 -11.45
CA PHE A 38 2.47 5.12 -10.22
C PHE A 38 1.45 5.59 -9.15
N PHE A 39 0.54 6.52 -9.48
CA PHE A 39 -0.46 7.06 -8.54
C PHE A 39 -1.27 5.98 -7.83
N GLU A 40 -1.82 5.02 -8.57
CA GLU A 40 -2.63 3.91 -8.04
C GLU A 40 -1.87 3.09 -6.99
N GLY A 41 -0.58 2.84 -7.21
CA GLY A 41 0.26 2.09 -6.27
C GLY A 41 0.52 2.87 -4.97
N ILE A 42 0.80 4.16 -5.08
CA ILE A 42 1.00 5.04 -3.92
C ILE A 42 -0.30 5.18 -3.14
N PHE A 43 -1.40 5.42 -3.84
CA PHE A 43 -2.72 5.57 -3.24
C PHE A 43 -3.13 4.29 -2.49
N GLY A 44 -2.97 3.12 -3.10
CA GLY A 44 -3.23 1.83 -2.45
C GLY A 44 -2.33 1.60 -1.23
N PHE A 45 -1.04 1.93 -1.31
CA PHE A 45 -0.10 1.77 -0.20
C PHE A 45 -0.44 2.69 0.99
N ILE A 46 -0.73 3.96 0.71
CA ILE A 46 -1.18 4.91 1.74
C ILE A 46 -2.52 4.45 2.33
N GLY A 47 -3.45 4.00 1.48
CA GLY A 47 -4.73 3.44 1.92
C GLY A 47 -4.55 2.29 2.91
N CYS A 48 -3.66 1.34 2.62
CA CYS A 48 -3.32 0.26 3.53
C CYS A 48 -2.76 0.76 4.87
N ILE A 49 -1.83 1.71 4.85
CA ILE A 49 -1.27 2.30 6.09
C ILE A 49 -2.37 2.96 6.92
N VAL A 50 -3.23 3.76 6.28
CA VAL A 50 -4.35 4.43 6.93
C VAL A 50 -5.29 3.40 7.57
N LEU A 51 -5.64 2.33 6.85
CA LEU A 51 -6.48 1.26 7.37
C LEU A 51 -5.85 0.56 8.59
N ILE A 52 -4.54 0.30 8.57
CA ILE A 52 -3.83 -0.30 9.71
C ILE A 52 -3.89 0.62 10.93
N ILE A 53 -3.58 1.91 10.75
CA ILE A 53 -3.61 2.89 11.84
C ILE A 53 -5.02 3.04 12.39
N PHE A 54 -6.01 3.17 11.50
CA PHE A 54 -7.40 3.30 11.88
C PHE A 54 -7.91 2.07 12.62
N SER A 55 -7.57 0.87 12.15
CA SER A 55 -7.90 -0.40 12.81
C SER A 55 -7.28 -0.51 14.20
N LYS A 56 -6.00 -0.10 14.36
CA LYS A 56 -5.35 -0.03 15.67
C LYS A 56 -6.03 0.97 16.60
N GLY A 57 -6.41 2.14 16.09
CA GLY A 57 -7.11 3.18 16.86
C GLY A 57 -8.48 2.70 17.35
N LEU A 58 -9.25 2.05 16.48
CA LEU A 58 -10.52 1.42 16.86
C LEU A 58 -10.33 0.29 17.87
N GLY A 59 -9.28 -0.53 17.72
CA GLY A 59 -8.95 -1.58 18.69
C GLY A 59 -8.72 -1.02 20.09
N HIS A 60 -7.93 0.04 20.21
CA HIS A 60 -7.63 0.68 21.50
C HIS A 60 -8.83 1.43 22.09
N LEU A 61 -9.71 1.99 21.27
CA LEU A 61 -10.87 2.74 21.76
C LEU A 61 -12.07 1.84 22.12
N PHE A 62 -12.23 0.70 21.44
CA PHE A 62 -13.45 -0.10 21.48
C PHE A 62 -13.26 -1.53 21.99
N LEU A 63 -12.04 -2.08 21.93
CA LEU A 63 -11.75 -3.49 22.23
C LEU A 63 -10.86 -3.69 23.46
N GLU A 64 -10.17 -2.64 23.92
CA GLU A 64 -9.50 -2.65 25.23
C GLU A 64 -10.56 -2.59 26.32
N ARG A 65 -10.98 -3.78 26.75
CA ARG A 65 -11.84 -3.96 27.92
C ARG A 65 -10.97 -3.72 29.15
N GLU A 66 -11.43 -2.87 30.06
CA GLU A 66 -10.76 -2.60 31.34
C GLU A 66 -10.44 -3.94 32.03
N GLU A 67 -9.21 -4.07 32.56
CA GLU A 67 -8.67 -5.30 33.16
C GLU A 67 -9.48 -5.80 34.38
N ASP A 68 -10.43 -5.01 34.88
CA ASP A 68 -11.23 -5.27 36.08
C ASP A 68 -12.34 -6.33 35.92
N TYR A 69 -12.38 -7.06 34.80
CA TYR A 69 -13.42 -8.08 34.57
C TYR A 69 -13.25 -9.36 35.42
N TYR A 70 -12.16 -9.47 36.20
CA TYR A 70 -11.91 -10.60 37.11
C TYR A 70 -11.75 -10.19 38.58
N ASP A 71 -12.02 -8.92 38.92
CA ASP A 71 -12.22 -8.49 40.31
C ASP A 71 -13.70 -8.60 40.72
#